data_AF-A0A8T5KGA1-F1
#
_entry.id   AF-A0A8T5KGA1-F1
#
_cell.length_a   1.000
_cell.length_b   1.000
_cell.length_c   1.000
_cell.angle_alpha   90.00
_cell.angle_beta   90.00
_cell.angle_gamma   90.00
#
_symmetry.space_group_name_H-M   'P 1'
#
loop_
_entity.id
_entity.type
_entity.pdbx_description
1 polymer ?
#
loop_
_entity_poly.entity_id
_entity_poly.type
_entity_poly.pdbx_seq_one_letter_code
_entity_poly.pdbx_strand_id
1 'polypeptide(L)'
;LDHLLRWIEQDPAELDATLNLIQQADCTVIGRGPGSSAALPERLKATETIVNHVFGLITSYQWDVMMGVRGLSRAAAALIAEESGVDTVGNDVEWPLLCRSRDLSLNYIEAEGLTYKTDEDYALNRDDRLDEVPREWAFRVLIANQQIDAMRSYM
;
A
#
# COMPACT_ATOMS: atom_id res chain seq x y z
N LEU A 1 -1.85 13.48 -2.11
CA LEU A 1 -1.85 14.70 -1.25
C LEU A 1 -2.80 14.55 -0.06
N ASP A 2 -3.98 13.96 -0.26
CA ASP A 2 -5.03 13.86 0.77
C ASP A 2 -4.68 12.98 2.00
N HIS A 3 -4.10 11.79 1.83
CA HIS A 3 -3.77 10.91 2.98
C HIS A 3 -2.84 11.56 4.01
N LEU A 4 -1.79 12.26 3.57
CA LEU A 4 -0.82 12.87 4.48
C LEU A 4 -1.42 14.09 5.22
N LEU A 5 -2.22 14.92 4.53
CA LEU A 5 -2.89 16.05 5.17
C LEU A 5 -3.89 15.57 6.23
N ARG A 6 -4.66 14.53 5.93
CA ARG A 6 -5.58 13.94 6.91
C ARG A 6 -4.86 13.31 8.09
N TRP A 7 -3.74 12.65 7.83
CA TRP A 7 -2.94 12.08 8.91
C TRP A 7 -2.44 13.18 9.87
N ILE A 8 -1.98 14.31 9.32
CA ILE A 8 -1.61 15.50 10.12
C ILE A 8 -2.79 16.00 10.96
N GLU A 9 -4.01 16.03 10.41
CA GLU A 9 -5.19 16.53 11.10
C GLU A 9 -5.73 15.57 12.17
N GLN A 10 -5.66 14.26 11.92
CA GLN A 10 -6.23 13.25 12.79
C GLN A 10 -5.29 12.82 13.91
N ASP A 11 -4.03 12.55 13.58
CA ASP A 11 -3.03 12.08 14.53
C ASP A 11 -1.60 12.52 14.13
N PRO A 12 -1.24 13.78 14.39
CA PRO A 12 0.10 14.28 14.07
C PRO A 12 1.19 13.57 14.87
N ALA A 13 0.87 13.01 16.04
CA ALA A 13 1.84 12.29 16.86
C ALA A 13 2.20 10.92 16.23
N GLU A 14 1.21 10.19 15.71
CA GLU A 14 1.44 8.96 14.94
C GLU A 14 2.26 9.23 13.67
N LEU A 15 1.97 10.34 12.98
CA LEU A 15 2.74 10.77 11.82
C LEU A 15 4.20 11.06 12.19
N ASP A 16 4.45 11.84 13.24
CA ASP A 16 5.81 12.15 13.69
C ASP A 16 6.59 10.89 14.09
N ALA A 17 5.93 9.96 14.79
CA ALA A 17 6.53 8.66 15.11
C ALA A 17 6.88 7.87 13.84
N THR A 18 5.97 7.84 12.87
CA THR A 18 6.19 7.17 11.58
C THR A 18 7.34 7.81 10.80
N LEU A 19 7.40 9.13 10.73
CA LEU A 19 8.47 9.87 10.03
C LEU A 19 9.86 9.62 10.63
N ASN A 20 9.94 9.33 11.93
CA ASN A 20 11.19 8.93 12.58
C ASN A 20 11.57 7.47 12.25
N LEU A 21 10.58 6.58 12.17
CA LEU A 21 10.79 5.16 11.87
C LEU A 21 11.17 4.92 10.40
N ILE A 22 10.59 5.65 9.44
CA ILE A 22 10.91 5.47 8.02
C ILE A 22 12.37 5.81 7.68
N GLN A 23 13.07 6.56 8.54
CA GLN A 23 14.49 6.90 8.35
C GLN A 23 15.42 5.73 8.70
N GLN A 24 14.89 4.64 9.27
CA GLN A 24 15.68 3.49 9.74
C GLN A 24 15.92 2.43 8.66
N ALA A 25 15.31 2.58 7.48
CA ALA A 25 15.45 1.67 6.36
C ALA A 25 15.42 2.41 5.02
N ASP A 26 15.87 1.74 3.96
CA ASP A 26 15.88 2.29 2.61
C ASP A 26 14.50 2.32 1.98
N CYS A 27 13.69 1.28 2.20
CA CYS A 27 12.30 1.23 1.76
C CYS A 27 11.41 0.76 2.90
N THR A 28 10.54 1.64 3.36
CA THR A 28 9.53 1.31 4.37
C THR A 28 8.15 1.22 3.73
N VAL A 29 7.50 0.08 3.88
CA VAL A 29 6.09 -0.10 3.54
C VAL A 29 5.25 0.36 4.73
N ILE A 30 4.32 1.29 4.51
CA ILE A 30 3.39 1.74 5.55
C ILE A 30 2.02 1.14 5.25
N GLY A 31 1.67 0.11 6.01
CA GLY A 31 0.39 -0.57 5.94
C GLY A 31 -0.66 0.06 6.84
N ARG A 32 -1.90 -0.37 6.67
CA ARG A 32 -3.00 0.02 7.56
C ARG A 32 -2.92 -0.72 8.89
N GLY A 33 -3.20 -0.01 9.98
CA GLY A 33 -3.41 -0.61 11.29
C GLY A 33 -4.67 -1.49 11.35
N PRO A 34 -4.86 -2.28 12.43
CA PRO A 34 -5.99 -3.17 12.59
C PRO A 34 -7.36 -2.50 12.47
N GLY A 35 -7.53 -1.29 13.01
CA GLY A 35 -8.80 -0.55 12.95
C GLY A 35 -9.13 -0.11 11.53
N SER A 36 -8.16 0.54 10.88
CA SER A 36 -8.21 0.97 9.48
C SER A 36 -8.46 -0.20 8.52
N SER A 37 -7.79 -1.34 8.75
CA SER A 37 -7.97 -2.56 7.94
C SER A 37 -9.36 -3.16 8.09
N ALA A 38 -9.94 -3.11 9.29
CA ALA A 38 -11.28 -3.64 9.55
C ALA A 38 -12.38 -2.79 8.89
N ALA A 39 -12.12 -1.51 8.64
CA ALA A 39 -13.06 -0.58 7.99
C ALA A 39 -13.07 -0.68 6.45
N LEU A 40 -12.26 -1.57 5.86
CA LEU A 40 -12.19 -1.69 4.41
C LEU A 40 -13.47 -2.29 3.81
N PRO A 41 -13.96 -1.72 2.69
CA PRO A 41 -14.97 -2.38 1.88
C PRO A 41 -14.53 -3.79 1.44
N GLU A 42 -15.49 -4.68 1.29
CA GLU A 42 -15.24 -6.10 1.05
C GLU A 42 -14.50 -6.34 -0.28
N ARG A 43 -14.81 -5.56 -1.34
CA ARG A 43 -14.10 -5.69 -2.61
C ARG A 43 -12.62 -5.33 -2.50
N LEU A 44 -12.27 -4.33 -1.68
CA LEU A 44 -10.87 -3.93 -1.44
C LEU A 44 -10.17 -5.03 -0.65
N LYS A 45 -10.75 -5.43 0.48
CA LYS A 45 -10.24 -6.49 1.35
C LYS A 45 -9.97 -7.79 0.59
N ALA A 46 -10.88 -8.23 -0.26
CA ALA A 46 -10.71 -9.45 -1.06
C ALA A 46 -9.53 -9.34 -2.05
N THR A 47 -9.40 -8.18 -2.72
CA THR A 47 -8.29 -7.90 -3.64
C THR A 47 -6.94 -7.91 -2.93
N GLU A 48 -6.88 -7.23 -1.79
CA GLU A 48 -5.64 -7.00 -1.07
C GLU A 48 -5.20 -8.26 -0.35
N THR A 49 -6.14 -9.07 0.14
CA THR A 49 -5.85 -10.39 0.72
C THR A 49 -5.07 -11.27 -0.25
N ILE A 50 -5.49 -11.36 -1.52
CA ILE A 50 -4.81 -12.22 -2.49
C ILE A 50 -3.43 -11.66 -2.87
N VAL A 51 -3.30 -10.34 -3.03
CA VAL A 51 -2.01 -9.69 -3.36
C VAL A 51 -1.02 -9.81 -2.19
N ASN A 52 -1.44 -9.47 -0.97
CA ASN A 52 -0.62 -9.57 0.24
C ASN A 52 -0.19 -11.02 0.49
N HIS A 53 -1.07 -11.99 0.22
CA HIS A 53 -0.72 -13.41 0.33
C HIS A 53 0.38 -13.82 -0.65
N VAL A 54 0.26 -13.47 -1.93
CA VAL A 54 1.29 -13.78 -2.94
C VAL A 54 2.62 -13.09 -2.60
N PHE A 55 2.57 -11.81 -2.20
CA PHE A 55 3.76 -11.09 -1.73
C PHE A 55 4.42 -11.82 -0.55
N GLY A 56 3.62 -12.29 0.41
CA GLY A 56 4.10 -13.07 1.55
C GLY A 56 4.70 -14.43 1.17
N LEU A 57 4.22 -15.10 0.13
CA LEU A 57 4.85 -16.32 -0.37
C LEU A 57 6.25 -16.07 -0.97
N ILE A 58 6.45 -14.91 -1.60
CA ILE A 58 7.73 -14.50 -2.21
C ILE A 58 8.73 -13.99 -1.16
N THR A 59 8.23 -13.46 -0.05
CA THR A 59 9.04 -12.68 0.90
C THR A 59 9.09 -13.22 2.31
N SER A 60 8.18 -14.12 2.67
CA SER A 60 7.82 -14.47 4.04
C SER A 60 7.26 -13.31 4.88
N TYR A 61 7.05 -12.12 4.30
CA TYR A 61 6.50 -10.97 5.01
C TYR A 61 4.98 -10.96 4.99
N GLN A 62 4.38 -10.67 6.14
CA GLN A 62 2.92 -10.52 6.30
C GLN A 62 2.58 -9.03 6.32
N TRP A 63 2.71 -8.37 5.18
CA TRP A 63 2.57 -6.91 5.07
C TRP A 63 1.30 -6.54 4.32
N ASP A 64 0.68 -5.43 4.75
CA ASP A 64 -0.27 -4.71 3.93
C ASP A 64 0.48 -3.85 2.91
N VAL A 65 0.65 -4.38 1.70
CA VAL A 65 1.43 -3.73 0.64
C VAL A 65 0.58 -2.87 -0.28
N MET A 66 -0.75 -3.03 -0.29
CA MET A 66 -1.61 -2.30 -1.23
C MET A 66 -2.07 -0.93 -0.73
N MET A 67 -1.73 -0.56 0.51
CA MET A 67 -1.74 0.83 0.92
C MET A 67 -0.50 1.50 0.31
N GLY A 68 -0.66 2.29 -0.77
CA GLY A 68 0.43 2.88 -1.56
C GLY A 68 1.26 3.98 -0.88
N VAL A 69 1.48 3.87 0.43
CA VAL A 69 2.25 4.82 1.24
C VAL A 69 3.61 4.22 1.60
N ARG A 70 4.68 4.97 1.32
CA ARG A 70 6.06 4.49 1.46
C ARG A 70 6.96 5.55 2.08
N GLY A 71 7.93 5.08 2.86
CA GLY A 71 9.14 5.83 3.17
C GLY A 71 10.27 5.35 2.26
N LEU A 72 10.99 6.28 1.64
CA LEU A 72 12.10 5.95 0.73
C LEU A 72 13.35 6.76 1.11
N SER A 73 14.47 6.08 1.28
CA SER A 73 15.77 6.74 1.31
C SER A 73 16.14 7.28 -0.07
N ARG A 74 17.16 8.15 -0.11
CA ARG A 74 17.69 8.65 -1.37
C ARG A 74 18.17 7.51 -2.29
N ALA A 75 18.78 6.47 -1.72
CA ALA A 75 19.30 5.34 -2.48
C ALA A 75 18.17 4.52 -3.09
N ALA A 76 17.13 4.19 -2.31
CA ALA A 76 15.94 3.50 -2.81
C ALA A 76 15.23 4.33 -3.89
N ALA A 77 15.03 5.62 -3.68
CA ALA A 77 14.37 6.49 -4.66
C ALA A 77 15.16 6.58 -5.98
N ALA A 78 16.50 6.65 -5.92
CA ALA A 78 17.34 6.64 -7.11
C ALA A 78 17.27 5.31 -7.85
N LEU A 79 17.37 4.19 -7.13
CA LEU A 79 17.24 2.84 -7.69
C LEU A 79 15.89 2.66 -8.40
N ILE A 80 14.79 3.03 -7.73
CA ILE A 80 13.44 2.93 -8.29
C ILE A 80 13.34 3.79 -9.56
N ALA A 81 13.84 5.02 -9.54
CA ALA A 81 13.77 5.91 -10.70
C ALA A 81 14.60 5.41 -11.91
N GLU A 82 15.69 4.68 -11.65
CA GLU A 82 16.58 4.15 -12.69
C GLU A 82 16.13 2.79 -13.24
N GLU A 83 15.63 1.90 -12.38
CA GLU A 83 15.43 0.48 -12.72
C GLU A 83 13.98 0.00 -12.68
N SER A 84 13.05 0.72 -12.04
CA SER A 84 11.64 0.30 -12.01
C SER A 84 11.05 0.32 -13.42
N GLY A 85 10.47 -0.82 -13.82
CA GLY A 85 9.85 -0.99 -15.13
C GLY A 85 8.32 -0.97 -15.09
N VAL A 86 7.73 -0.88 -13.90
CA VAL A 86 6.28 -1.01 -13.71
C VAL A 86 5.62 0.37 -13.76
N ASP A 87 4.82 0.59 -14.81
CA ASP A 87 4.05 1.81 -15.06
C ASP A 87 2.56 1.69 -14.65
N THR A 88 2.23 0.64 -13.90
CA THR A 88 0.90 0.39 -13.35
C THR A 88 0.90 0.55 -11.83
N VAL A 89 -0.25 0.34 -11.17
CA VAL A 89 -0.31 0.29 -9.70
C VAL A 89 0.48 -0.89 -9.12
N GLY A 90 0.93 -1.84 -9.95
CA GLY A 90 1.84 -2.92 -9.53
C GLY A 90 3.16 -2.44 -8.93
N ASN A 91 3.47 -1.16 -9.04
CA ASN A 91 4.64 -0.56 -8.39
C ASN A 91 4.57 -0.63 -6.85
N ASP A 92 3.38 -0.76 -6.27
CA ASP A 92 3.18 -0.94 -4.82
C ASP A 92 3.95 -2.17 -4.30
N VAL A 93 3.97 -3.26 -5.06
CA VAL A 93 4.72 -4.49 -4.72
C VAL A 93 6.09 -4.55 -5.37
N GLU A 94 6.27 -3.96 -6.56
CA GLU A 94 7.56 -4.00 -7.27
C GLU A 94 8.64 -3.23 -6.50
N TRP A 95 8.36 -2.02 -6.01
CA TRP A 95 9.38 -1.19 -5.36
C TRP A 95 10.05 -1.85 -4.14
N PRO A 96 9.32 -2.42 -3.16
CA PRO A 96 9.98 -3.14 -2.07
C PRO A 96 10.71 -4.40 -2.55
N LEU A 97 10.22 -5.10 -3.58
CA LEU A 97 10.90 -6.27 -4.15
C LEU A 97 12.20 -5.89 -4.88
N LEU A 98 12.19 -4.79 -5.64
CA LEU A 98 13.35 -4.23 -6.31
C LEU A 98 14.41 -3.83 -5.29
N CYS A 99 14.03 -3.06 -4.26
CA CYS A 99 14.92 -2.69 -3.16
C CYS A 99 15.55 -3.93 -2.50
N ARG A 100 14.73 -4.94 -2.18
CA ARG A 100 15.22 -6.21 -1.61
C ARG A 100 16.20 -6.93 -2.54
N SER A 101 15.93 -6.96 -3.84
CA SER A 101 16.78 -7.63 -4.83
C SER A 101 18.16 -6.99 -4.99
N ARG A 102 18.30 -5.74 -4.50
CA ARG A 102 19.55 -4.96 -4.46
C ARG A 102 20.12 -4.82 -3.05
N ASP A 103 19.71 -5.70 -2.13
CA ASP A 103 20.16 -5.74 -0.74
C ASP A 103 19.93 -4.43 0.04
N LEU A 104 18.98 -3.60 -0.39
CA LEU A 104 18.56 -2.42 0.37
C LEU A 104 17.70 -2.84 1.56
N SER A 105 17.84 -2.09 2.65
CA SER A 105 17.14 -2.40 3.89
C SER A 105 15.64 -2.13 3.75
N LEU A 106 14.81 -3.07 4.23
CA LEU A 106 13.37 -2.92 4.23
C LEU A 106 12.80 -2.80 5.64
N ASN A 107 11.70 -2.07 5.79
CA ASN A 107 10.92 -2.01 7.02
C ASN A 107 9.42 -2.02 6.72
N TYR A 108 8.61 -2.36 7.74
CA TYR A 108 7.16 -2.28 7.69
C TYR A 108 6.62 -1.64 8.97
N ILE A 109 5.68 -0.72 8.78
CA ILE A 109 5.01 0.00 9.87
C ILE A 109 3.51 -0.05 9.59
N GLU A 110 2.73 -0.20 10.65
CA GLU A 110 1.28 -0.06 10.61
C GLU A 110 0.88 1.32 11.14
N ALA A 111 -0.11 1.94 10.50
CA ALA A 111 -0.65 3.23 10.90
C ALA A 111 -2.18 3.26 10.78
N GLU A 112 -2.84 3.83 11.80
CA GLU A 112 -4.30 3.99 11.81
C GLU A 112 -4.74 5.24 11.02
N GLY A 113 -3.88 6.26 10.92
CA GLY A 113 -4.11 7.47 10.12
C GLY A 113 -4.31 7.23 8.62
N LEU A 114 -4.08 6.00 8.14
CA LEU A 114 -4.30 5.57 6.76
C LEU A 114 -5.67 4.91 6.52
N THR A 115 -6.69 5.30 7.29
CA THR A 115 -8.05 4.77 7.13
C THR A 115 -8.64 5.09 5.76
N TYR A 116 -9.16 4.06 5.08
CA TYR A 116 -9.93 4.25 3.85
C TYR A 116 -11.19 5.05 4.19
N LYS A 117 -11.42 6.12 3.43
CA LYS A 117 -12.62 6.94 3.55
C LYS A 117 -13.34 6.93 2.21
N THR A 118 -14.65 6.77 2.29
CA THR A 118 -15.57 6.70 1.15
C THR A 118 -15.99 8.10 0.70
N ASP A 119 -16.65 8.22 -0.46
CA ASP A 119 -17.27 9.48 -0.89
C ASP A 119 -18.32 10.02 0.11
N GLU A 120 -18.87 9.17 0.99
CA GLU A 120 -19.72 9.60 2.10
C GLU A 120 -18.95 10.45 3.11
N ASP A 121 -17.72 10.04 3.42
CA ASP A 121 -16.85 10.72 4.39
C ASP A 121 -16.30 12.06 3.86
N TYR A 122 -16.19 12.22 2.54
CA TYR A 122 -15.74 13.47 1.89
C TYR A 122 -16.86 14.49 1.65
N ALA A 123 -18.00 14.35 2.33
CA ALA A 123 -19.12 15.29 2.34
C ALA A 123 -20.00 15.33 1.07
N LEU A 124 -20.21 14.19 0.40
CA LEU A 124 -21.14 14.09 -0.74
C LEU A 124 -22.41 13.26 -0.49
N ASN A 125 -22.62 12.68 0.71
CA ASN A 125 -23.78 11.81 1.02
C ASN A 125 -24.06 10.78 -0.10
N ARG A 126 -23.01 10.26 -0.74
CA ARG A 126 -23.11 9.28 -1.81
C ARG A 126 -22.86 7.90 -1.25
N ASP A 127 -23.94 7.12 -1.16
CA ASP A 127 -23.94 5.69 -0.83
C ASP A 127 -22.81 4.95 -1.58
N ASP A 128 -21.70 4.64 -0.89
CA ASP A 128 -20.54 3.92 -1.44
C ASP A 128 -20.80 2.40 -1.39
N ARG A 129 -21.94 1.99 -1.95
CA ARG A 129 -22.31 0.58 -2.16
C ARG A 129 -21.64 0.00 -3.40
N LEU A 130 -20.39 0.39 -3.67
CA LEU A 130 -19.62 -0.15 -4.78
C LEU A 130 -19.35 -1.66 -4.62
N ASP A 131 -19.45 -2.19 -3.40
CA ASP A 131 -19.41 -3.64 -3.15
C ASP A 131 -20.61 -4.39 -3.77
N GLU A 132 -21.73 -3.72 -4.08
CA GLU A 132 -22.86 -4.33 -4.77
C GLU A 132 -22.79 -4.21 -6.30
N VAL A 133 -21.75 -3.54 -6.83
CA VAL A 133 -21.63 -3.23 -8.26
C VAL A 133 -20.67 -4.22 -8.94
N PRO A 134 -21.13 -5.13 -9.83
CA PRO A 134 -20.27 -6.16 -10.44
C PRO A 134 -19.06 -5.61 -11.21
N ARG A 135 -19.23 -4.44 -11.84
CA ARG A 135 -18.15 -3.73 -12.55
C ARG A 135 -16.96 -3.41 -11.64
N GLU A 136 -17.23 -3.03 -10.40
CA GLU A 136 -16.18 -2.63 -9.46
C GLU A 136 -15.36 -3.84 -9.01
N TRP A 137 -16.01 -5.00 -8.83
CA TRP A 137 -15.32 -6.27 -8.61
C TRP A 137 -14.45 -6.69 -9.82
N ALA A 138 -14.94 -6.53 -11.04
CA ALA A 138 -14.15 -6.81 -12.24
C ALA A 138 -12.91 -5.90 -12.32
N PHE A 139 -13.05 -4.62 -11.95
CA PHE A 139 -11.92 -3.69 -11.85
C PHE A 139 -10.94 -4.11 -10.76
N ARG A 140 -11.43 -4.56 -9.60
CA ARG A 140 -10.58 -5.09 -8.52
C ARG A 140 -9.73 -6.30 -8.95
N VAL A 141 -10.28 -7.22 -9.74
CA VAL A 141 -9.51 -8.34 -10.31
C VAL A 141 -8.40 -7.84 -11.25
N LEU A 142 -8.69 -6.83 -12.08
CA LEU A 142 -7.67 -6.20 -12.93
C LEU A 142 -6.53 -5.61 -12.10
N ILE A 143 -6.86 -4.93 -11.00
CA ILE A 143 -5.87 -4.38 -10.07
C ILE A 143 -5.01 -5.47 -9.44
N ALA A 144 -5.62 -6.56 -8.93
CA ALA A 144 -4.85 -7.69 -8.39
C ALA A 144 -3.90 -8.30 -9.44
N ASN A 145 -4.36 -8.44 -10.69
CA ASN A 145 -3.52 -8.96 -11.77
C ASN A 145 -2.32 -8.06 -12.04
N GLN A 146 -2.47 -6.73 -12.05
CA GLN A 146 -1.35 -5.81 -12.24
C GLN A 146 -0.28 -5.96 -11.13
N GLN A 147 -0.72 -6.13 -9.88
CA GLN A 147 0.19 -6.39 -8.75
C GLN A 147 0.91 -7.74 -8.92
N ILE A 148 0.16 -8.81 -9.21
CA ILE A 148 0.72 -10.16 -9.36
C ILE A 148 1.68 -10.25 -10.55
N ASP A 149 1.36 -9.59 -11.66
CA ASP A 149 2.22 -9.54 -12.84
C ASP A 149 3.54 -8.82 -12.53
N ALA A 150 3.52 -7.73 -11.75
CA ALA A 150 4.73 -7.05 -11.29
C ALA A 150 5.61 -7.91 -10.37
N MET A 151 5.03 -8.88 -9.65
CA MET A 151 5.77 -9.80 -8.78
C MET A 151 6.45 -10.94 -9.53
N ARG A 152 6.06 -11.23 -10.79
CA ARG A 152 6.53 -12.43 -11.53
C ARG A 152 8.04 -12.51 -11.70
N SER A 153 8.73 -11.36 -11.84
CA SER A 153 10.19 -11.32 -11.98
C SER A 153 10.94 -11.67 -10.69
N TYR A 154 10.23 -11.79 -9.57
CA TYR A 154 10.79 -12.03 -8.24
C TYR A 154 10.36 -13.37 -7.64
N MET A 155 9.64 -14.20 -8.39
CA MET A 155 9.21 -15.56 -8.02
C MET A 155 10.30 -16.61 -8.27
#